data_AF-A0A6I4SRK4-F1
#
_entry.id   AF-A0A6I4SRK4-F1
#
_cell.length_a   1.000
_cell.length_b   1.000
_cell.length_c   1.000
_cell.angle_alpha   90.00
_cell.angle_beta   90.00
_cell.angle_gamma   90.00
#
_symmetry.space_group_name_H-M   'P 1'
#
loop_
_entity.id
_entity.type
_entity.pdbx_description
1 polymer ?
#
loop_
_entity_poly.entity_id
_entity_poly.type
_entity_poly.pdbx_seq_one_letter_code
_entity_poly.pdbx_strand_id
1 'polypeptide(L)' 'MCHVNASKVSDEARMPISGLKASGCGRFGGKASIDAFTKLRWITFGAEPGQHPI' A
#
# COMPACT_ATOMS: atom_id res chain seq x y z
N MET A 1 8.99 9.01 8.07
CA MET A 1 8.32 10.32 8.20
C MET A 1 9.33 11.38 8.60
N CYS A 2 9.07 12.65 8.26
CA CYS A 2 9.87 13.79 8.67
C CYS A 2 8.94 15.01 8.77
N HIS A 3 9.11 15.81 9.81
CA HIS A 3 8.39 17.06 10.00
C HIS A 3 9.44 18.18 10.10
N VAL A 4 9.35 19.18 9.23
CA VAL A 4 10.24 20.36 9.26
C VAL A 4 9.59 21.43 10.11
N ASN A 5 10.31 21.98 11.09
CA ASN A 5 9.82 23.02 12.02
C ASN A 5 8.54 22.64 12.79
N ALA A 6 8.30 21.34 13.00
CA ALA A 6 7.12 20.83 13.68
C ALA A 6 7.47 19.65 14.61
N SER A 7 6.53 19.28 15.48
CA SER A 7 6.69 18.20 16.44
C SER A 7 6.92 16.85 15.77
N LYS A 8 7.63 15.96 16.46
CA LYS A 8 7.77 14.54 16.06
C LYS A 8 6.49 13.75 16.25
N VAL A 9 5.62 14.20 17.16
CA VAL A 9 4.31 13.58 17.41
C VAL A 9 3.28 14.37 16.60
N SER A 10 2.91 13.81 15.46
CA SER A 10 1.87 14.33 14.58
C SER A 10 1.29 13.16 13.79
N ASP A 11 -0.03 13.06 13.80
CA ASP A 11 -0.78 12.05 13.06
C ASP A 11 -2.01 12.69 12.43
N GLU A 12 -2.31 12.29 11.21
CA GLU A 12 -3.51 12.67 10.48
C GLU A 12 -4.02 11.43 9.75
N ALA A 13 -5.28 11.05 9.98
CA ALA A 13 -5.86 9.80 9.48
C ALA A 13 -5.72 9.60 7.96
N ARG A 14 -5.59 10.69 7.20
CA ARG A 14 -5.45 10.67 5.73
C ARG A 14 -4.01 10.49 5.25
N MET A 15 -3.02 10.74 6.10
CA MET A 15 -1.61 10.68 5.76
C MET A 15 -1.01 9.33 6.14
N PRO A 16 -0.03 8.82 5.38
CA PRO A 16 0.59 7.53 5.69
C PRO A 16 1.59 7.64 6.86
N ILE A 17 1.28 7.02 7.99
CA ILE A 17 2.22 6.68 9.06
C ILE A 17 3.02 5.43 8.69
N SER A 18 4.34 5.50 8.84
CA SER A 18 5.26 4.40 8.53
C SER A 18 6.60 4.51 9.26
N GLY A 19 7.26 3.37 9.42
CA GLY A 19 8.61 3.23 10.00
C GLY A 19 9.57 2.46 9.09
N LEU A 20 10.85 2.45 9.46
CA LEU A 20 11.92 1.68 8.81
C LEU A 20 12.84 1.06 9.88
N LYS A 21 13.62 0.03 9.52
CA LYS A 21 14.55 -0.70 10.41
C LYS A 21 13.80 -1.42 11.54
N ALA A 22 14.27 -1.32 12.79
CA ALA A 22 13.64 -1.94 13.95
C ALA A 22 12.22 -1.42 14.22
N SER A 23 11.81 -0.31 13.59
CA SER A 23 10.44 0.22 13.67
C SER A 23 9.43 -0.55 12.79
N GLY A 24 9.87 -1.57 12.05
CA GLY A 24 9.00 -2.43 11.25
C GLY A 24 8.85 -1.99 9.79
N CYS A 25 7.83 -2.53 9.12
CA CYS A 25 7.51 -2.30 7.72
C CYS A 25 6.01 -2.07 7.51
N GLY A 26 5.64 -1.58 6.33
CA GLY A 26 4.26 -1.24 6.00
C GLY A 26 3.90 0.21 6.33
N ARG A 27 2.66 0.59 6.01
CA ARG A 27 2.12 1.93 6.20
C ARG A 27 0.66 1.83 6.63
N PHE A 28 0.24 2.74 7.51
CA PHE A 28 -1.15 2.92 7.92
C PHE A 28 -1.58 4.37 7.67
N GLY A 29 -2.87 4.62 7.46
CA GLY A 29 -3.43 5.93 7.15
C GLY A 29 -3.68 6.14 5.65
N GLY A 30 -4.79 6.80 5.36
CA GLY A 30 -5.23 7.14 4.01
C GLY A 30 -5.31 5.95 3.06
N LYS A 31 -4.91 6.18 1.81
CA LYS A 31 -4.91 5.15 0.76
C LYS A 31 -3.89 4.03 1.02
N ALA A 32 -2.82 4.32 1.77
CA ALA A 32 -1.79 3.33 2.05
C ALA A 32 -2.29 2.18 2.94
N SER A 33 -3.30 2.44 3.80
CA SER A 33 -3.98 1.36 4.55
C SER A 33 -4.77 0.41 3.66
N ILE A 34 -5.25 0.86 2.49
CA ILE A 34 -6.06 -0.01 1.61
C ILE A 34 -5.22 -1.20 1.19
N ASP A 35 -3.98 -0.97 0.76
CA ASP A 35 -3.06 -2.04 0.36
C ASP A 35 -2.69 -2.97 1.53
N ALA A 36 -2.69 -2.46 2.77
CA ALA A 36 -2.39 -3.26 3.96
C ALA A 36 -3.52 -4.23 4.34
N PHE A 37 -4.78 -3.90 4.02
CA PHE A 37 -5.97 -4.68 4.38
C PHE A 37 -6.71 -5.28 3.18
N THR A 38 -6.19 -5.11 1.98
CA THR A 38 -6.77 -5.71 0.77
C THR A 38 -5.74 -6.57 0.04
N LYS A 39 -6.22 -7.44 -0.83
CA LYS A 39 -5.37 -8.21 -1.75
C LYS A 39 -5.63 -7.72 -3.16
N LEU A 40 -4.58 -7.23 -3.83
CA LEU A 40 -4.64 -6.95 -5.25
C LEU A 40 -4.82 -8.27 -6.01
N ARG A 41 -5.85 -8.34 -6.86
CA ARG A 41 -6.11 -9.50 -7.71
C ARG A 41 -5.90 -9.13 -9.16
N TRP A 42 -4.99 -9.84 -9.82
CA TRP A 42 -4.87 -9.79 -11.27
C TRP A 42 -5.87 -10.77 -11.88
N ILE A 43 -6.80 -10.26 -12.68
CA ILE A 43 -7.86 -11.05 -13.32
C ILE A 43 -7.79 -10.78 -14.81
N THR A 44 -7.76 -11.84 -15.61
CA THR A 44 -7.76 -11.79 -17.07
C THR A 44 -9.01 -12.49 -17.61
N PHE A 45 -9.55 -11.99 -18.71
CA PHE A 45 -10.66 -12.59 -19.42
C PHE A 45 -10.29 -12.76 -20.89
N GLY A 46 -10.45 -13.98 -21.43
CA GLY A 46 -10.24 -14.28 -22.85
C GLY A 46 -11.58 -14.28 -23.58
N ALA A 47 -11.70 -13.45 -24.63
CA ALA A 47 -12.92 -13.39 -25.43
C ALA A 47 -13.01 -14.50 -26.48
N GLU A 48 -11.87 -15.03 -26.90
CA GLU A 48 -11.75 -16.08 -27.92
C GLU A 48 -10.94 -17.28 -27.40
N PRO A 49 -11.07 -18.47 -28.03
CA PRO A 49 -10.28 -19.64 -27.67
C PRO A 49 -8.78 -19.33 -27.71
N GLY A 50 -8.08 -19.61 -26.60
CA GLY A 50 -6.64 -19.48 -26.55
C GLY A 50 -5.97 -20.52 -27.44
N GLN A 51 -5.08 -20.09 -28.33
CA GLN A 51 -4.28 -20.99 -29.14
C GLN A 51 -2.99 -21.32 -28.38
N HIS A 52 -2.85 -22.58 -27.98
CA HIS A 52 -1.70 -23.07 -27.24
C HIS A 52 -0.76 -23.83 -28.18
N PRO A 53 0.57 -23.76 -27.97
CA PRO A 53 1.56 -24.27 -28.92
C PRO A 53 1.77 -25.80 -28.90
N ILE A 54 0.92 -26.57 -28.21
CA ILE A 54 0.93 -28.05 -28.17
C ILE A 54 -0.42 -28.62 -28.57
#